data_AF-A0A2M8P4W3-F1
#
_entry.id   AF-A0A2M8P4W3-F1
#
_cell.length_a   1.000
_cell.length_b   1.000
_cell.length_c   1.000
_cell.angle_alpha   90.00
_cell.angle_beta   90.00
_cell.angle_gamma   90.00
#
_symmetry.space_group_name_H-M   'P 1'
#
loop_
_entity.id
_entity.type
_entity.pdbx_description
1 polymer ?
#
loop_
_entity_poly.entity_id
_entity_poly.type
_entity_poly.pdbx_seq_one_letter_code
_entity_poly.pdbx_strand_id
1 'polypeptide(L)'
;MNNMVMRFSRWILFMLICLILGTVSAQERPLYALPDANTRTTNSASIVLTSTGRVIAIANFLNDTISLLDLQTRTSLIEIPVGDDPRTLAFTPNNQLLVVANRNSGTLSVIDVPNRAVIRTFDVGILPYGVVTIDDESAYVSLQGTNEVIRINFVTGVISARISTPPNPTGLALWGNLLYVTHLWRGDFSLIYTPQAQVVRVISTGDDVSLAQSVMIDPASARAYLPQSRSNANARALTFDTIIFPVVNVVDLRTMTLIRDARIALDVADRPVNSPFAVDLDPVRGLLYVANAGTDDISVIELATGLARANVVVGKNPRGVVLNLDNSIAVVHNAIDGTVSLIDTRDFSIATTIPLSDLNILIDEVIGAELFHNASDERMGTRWVSCANCHFDGQSDGRIWRDFPGGARNTPVLYNLSDTAPYTATGAWDELADVEFKIRTLHAGYGLIEGTSNPPLGDPNGGLSIDLDALVYYISTLPIPPTPITQSAEMVSMGEAIFAELNCATCHSGALGLDGLSHDVGMGISIQTPTLNWLWMSAPYFHDGRAQTLQEVFLLEGTHQIIGTKTLAEINALVAYLQSLPR
;
A
#
# COMPACT_ATOMS: atom_id res chain seq x y z
N MET A 1 81.42 19.65 -14.99
CA MET A 1 80.13 19.47 -15.68
C MET A 1 79.87 17.97 -15.82
N ASN A 2 79.08 17.37 -14.90
CA ASN A 2 78.49 16.01 -14.95
C ASN A 2 78.21 15.51 -13.52
N ASN A 3 77.40 16.22 -12.72
CA ASN A 3 76.85 15.65 -11.47
C ASN A 3 75.64 16.43 -10.91
N MET A 4 74.82 17.03 -11.78
CA MET A 4 73.63 17.79 -11.35
C MET A 4 72.35 17.46 -12.14
N VAL A 5 72.31 16.30 -12.79
CA VAL A 5 71.12 15.83 -13.55
C VAL A 5 70.51 14.53 -12.96
N MET A 6 71.18 13.90 -11.99
CA MET A 6 70.75 12.61 -11.41
C MET A 6 70.03 12.70 -10.05
N ARG A 7 69.41 13.85 -9.72
CA ARG A 7 68.59 13.97 -8.49
C ARG A 7 67.15 14.44 -8.70
N PHE A 8 66.76 14.85 -9.91
CA PHE A 8 65.39 15.26 -10.21
C PHE A 8 64.49 14.16 -10.82
N SER A 9 65.05 13.05 -11.32
CA SER A 9 64.25 11.97 -11.93
C SER A 9 63.69 10.94 -10.94
N ARG A 10 64.17 10.91 -9.69
CA ARG A 10 63.69 9.95 -8.67
C ARG A 10 62.41 10.41 -7.95
N TRP A 11 62.13 11.71 -7.91
CA TRP A 11 60.90 12.24 -7.28
C TRP A 11 59.70 12.21 -8.22
N ILE A 12 59.90 12.40 -9.53
CA ILE A 12 58.82 12.31 -10.53
C ILE A 12 58.39 10.85 -10.73
N LEU A 13 59.31 9.88 -10.66
CA LEU A 13 58.96 8.46 -10.79
C LEU A 13 58.21 7.93 -9.55
N PHE A 14 58.48 8.44 -8.34
CA PHE A 14 57.73 8.07 -7.13
C PHE A 14 56.33 8.69 -7.10
N MET A 15 56.17 9.91 -7.64
CA MET A 15 54.86 10.56 -7.74
C MET A 15 54.00 9.95 -8.88
N LEU A 16 54.61 9.48 -9.97
CA LEU A 16 53.88 8.74 -11.03
C LEU A 16 53.51 7.31 -10.60
N ILE A 17 54.30 6.64 -9.75
CA ILE A 17 53.95 5.30 -9.24
C ILE A 17 52.82 5.37 -8.19
N CYS A 18 52.66 6.49 -7.48
CA CYS A 18 51.47 6.73 -6.64
C CYS A 18 50.23 7.20 -7.43
N LEU A 19 50.37 7.61 -8.69
CA LEU A 19 49.27 7.94 -9.60
C LEU A 19 48.86 6.77 -10.52
N ILE A 20 49.58 5.65 -10.46
CA ILE A 20 49.27 4.37 -11.13
C ILE A 20 48.89 3.28 -10.10
N LEU A 21 48.78 3.63 -8.82
CA LEU A 21 47.90 2.91 -7.89
C LEU A 21 46.49 3.29 -8.29
N GLY A 22 45.92 2.46 -9.16
CA GLY A 22 44.61 2.65 -9.73
C GLY A 22 43.63 3.11 -8.67
N THR A 23 42.77 4.05 -9.09
CA THR A 23 41.39 4.07 -8.66
C THR A 23 40.83 2.67 -8.92
N VAL A 24 41.10 1.74 -8.01
CA VAL A 24 40.14 0.71 -7.66
C VAL A 24 38.97 1.57 -7.22
N SER A 25 38.03 1.78 -8.15
CA SER A 25 36.65 2.10 -7.79
C SER A 25 36.40 1.29 -6.53
N ALA A 26 36.06 1.97 -5.42
CA ALA A 26 35.62 1.28 -4.24
C ALA A 26 34.34 0.56 -4.66
N GLN A 27 34.50 -0.62 -5.26
CA GLN A 27 33.43 -1.52 -5.58
C GLN A 27 32.93 -1.91 -4.21
N GLU A 28 31.88 -1.23 -3.79
CA GLU A 28 31.28 -1.40 -2.47
C GLU A 28 31.11 -2.91 -2.29
N ARG A 29 31.84 -3.46 -1.31
CA ARG A 29 31.72 -4.88 -1.02
C ARG A 29 30.28 -5.12 -0.62
N PRO A 30 29.61 -6.15 -1.16
CA PRO A 30 28.23 -6.42 -0.82
C PRO A 30 28.11 -6.60 0.69
N LEU A 31 27.04 -6.07 1.28
CA LEU A 31 26.79 -6.11 2.72
C LEU A 31 26.68 -7.56 3.21
N TYR A 32 26.18 -8.45 2.35
CA TYR A 32 26.01 -9.88 2.59
C TYR A 32 26.04 -10.64 1.26
N ALA A 33 26.23 -11.96 1.33
CA ALA A 33 26.19 -12.81 0.13
C ALA A 33 24.76 -12.90 -0.41
N LEU A 34 24.57 -12.49 -1.66
CA LEU A 34 23.32 -12.70 -2.36
C LEU A 34 23.17 -14.17 -2.78
N PRO A 35 21.93 -14.68 -2.89
CA PRO A 35 21.67 -15.99 -3.49
C PRO A 35 22.13 -16.03 -4.95
N ASP A 36 22.21 -17.23 -5.52
CA ASP A 36 22.50 -17.40 -6.94
C ASP A 36 21.43 -16.68 -7.78
N ALA A 37 21.84 -15.99 -8.84
CA ALA A 37 20.93 -15.25 -9.72
C ALA A 37 19.90 -16.14 -10.43
N ASN A 38 20.19 -17.45 -10.57
CA ASN A 38 19.26 -18.43 -11.12
C ASN A 38 18.30 -19.01 -10.06
N THR A 39 18.48 -18.65 -8.78
CA THR A 39 17.52 -19.02 -7.73
C THR A 39 16.19 -18.35 -8.04
N ARG A 40 15.13 -19.14 -8.16
CA ARG A 40 13.77 -18.63 -8.37
C ARG A 40 13.43 -17.58 -7.32
N THR A 41 13.00 -16.41 -7.78
CA THR A 41 12.36 -15.40 -6.95
C THR A 41 10.86 -15.64 -6.94
N THR A 42 10.21 -15.32 -5.82
CA THR A 42 8.75 -15.32 -5.71
C THR A 42 8.33 -14.04 -5.04
N ASN A 43 7.41 -13.30 -5.66
CA ASN A 43 6.82 -12.09 -5.12
C ASN A 43 5.32 -12.29 -4.90
N SER A 44 4.79 -11.66 -3.86
CA SER A 44 3.34 -11.58 -3.64
C SER A 44 2.74 -10.68 -4.72
N ALA A 45 1.66 -11.14 -5.36
CA ALA A 45 0.96 -10.39 -6.38
C ALA A 45 -0.54 -10.76 -6.41
N SER A 46 -1.36 -9.87 -6.96
CA SER A 46 -2.79 -10.11 -7.22
C SER A 46 -3.04 -10.98 -8.47
N ILE A 47 -1.99 -11.25 -9.24
CA ILE A 47 -1.96 -12.13 -10.41
C ILE A 47 -0.65 -12.93 -10.39
N VAL A 48 -0.73 -14.25 -10.56
CA VAL A 48 0.46 -15.12 -10.62
C VAL A 48 0.33 -16.16 -11.72
N LEU A 49 1.47 -16.54 -12.29
CA LEU A 49 1.58 -17.52 -13.36
C LEU A 49 2.28 -18.78 -12.83
N THR A 50 1.73 -19.95 -13.17
CA THR A 50 2.39 -21.24 -12.93
C THR A 50 3.77 -21.29 -13.61
N SER A 51 4.71 -22.07 -13.06
CA SER A 51 6.05 -22.18 -13.67
C SER A 51 6.07 -22.79 -15.07
N THR A 52 4.97 -23.43 -15.50
CA THR A 52 4.79 -23.93 -16.87
C THR A 52 4.30 -22.85 -17.85
N GLY A 53 3.95 -21.65 -17.36
CA GLY A 53 3.46 -20.54 -18.19
C GLY A 53 2.04 -20.72 -18.73
N ARG A 54 1.25 -21.63 -18.14
CA ARG A 54 -0.05 -22.04 -18.70
C ARG A 54 -1.22 -21.50 -17.90
N VAL A 55 -1.25 -21.76 -16.60
CA VAL A 55 -2.35 -21.35 -15.73
C VAL A 55 -1.98 -20.06 -15.01
N ILE A 56 -2.86 -19.08 -15.09
CA ILE A 56 -2.85 -17.85 -14.32
C ILE A 56 -3.88 -17.98 -13.20
N ALA A 57 -3.54 -17.47 -12.03
CA ALA A 57 -4.50 -17.26 -10.95
C ALA A 57 -4.57 -15.77 -10.62
N ILE A 58 -5.75 -15.27 -10.28
CA ILE A 58 -6.05 -13.86 -9.98
C ILE A 58 -6.91 -13.77 -8.73
N ALA A 59 -6.63 -12.79 -7.86
CA ALA A 59 -7.47 -12.46 -6.70
C ALA A 59 -8.47 -11.35 -7.04
N ASN A 60 -9.76 -11.65 -6.94
CA ASN A 60 -10.84 -10.71 -7.24
C ASN A 60 -11.34 -10.09 -5.93
N PHE A 61 -10.68 -9.03 -5.47
CA PHE A 61 -10.89 -8.51 -4.11
C PHE A 61 -12.33 -8.00 -3.84
N LEU A 62 -13.06 -7.55 -4.86
CA LEU A 62 -14.45 -7.11 -4.72
C LEU A 62 -15.46 -8.27 -4.68
N ASN A 63 -15.11 -9.44 -5.22
CA ASN A 63 -16.02 -10.58 -5.36
C ASN A 63 -15.77 -11.67 -4.31
N ASP A 64 -14.77 -11.52 -3.44
CA ASP A 64 -14.32 -12.53 -2.48
C ASP A 64 -13.99 -13.88 -3.13
N THR A 65 -13.43 -13.84 -4.34
CA THR A 65 -13.10 -15.02 -5.16
C THR A 65 -11.68 -14.96 -5.71
N ILE A 66 -11.23 -16.10 -6.25
CA ILE A 66 -10.11 -16.15 -7.18
C ILE A 66 -10.55 -16.73 -8.52
N SER A 67 -9.94 -16.27 -9.62
CA SER A 67 -10.16 -16.86 -10.94
C SER A 67 -8.92 -17.62 -11.40
N LEU A 68 -9.12 -18.80 -11.99
CA LEU A 68 -8.09 -19.52 -12.73
C LEU A 68 -8.33 -19.36 -14.24
N LEU A 69 -7.29 -19.08 -15.01
CA LEU A 69 -7.35 -18.85 -16.45
C LEU A 69 -6.28 -19.67 -17.16
N ASP A 70 -6.62 -20.26 -18.32
CA ASP A 70 -5.65 -20.91 -19.20
C ASP A 70 -5.20 -19.89 -20.26
N LEU A 71 -3.91 -19.54 -20.22
CA LEU A 71 -3.31 -18.53 -21.09
C LEU A 71 -3.17 -19.02 -22.54
N GLN A 72 -3.06 -20.33 -22.75
CA GLN A 72 -2.94 -20.91 -24.07
C GLN A 72 -4.28 -20.84 -24.82
N THR A 73 -5.38 -21.20 -24.14
CA THR A 73 -6.73 -21.11 -24.71
C THR A 73 -7.35 -19.72 -24.55
N ARG A 74 -6.79 -18.86 -23.69
CA ARG A 74 -7.27 -17.51 -23.37
C ARG A 74 -8.69 -17.52 -22.81
N THR A 75 -8.96 -18.45 -21.90
CA THR A 75 -10.29 -18.66 -21.32
C THR A 75 -10.23 -18.78 -19.82
N SER A 76 -11.17 -18.14 -19.11
CA SER A 76 -11.42 -18.42 -17.71
C SER A 76 -11.80 -19.89 -17.54
N LEU A 77 -11.16 -20.56 -16.58
CA LEU A 77 -11.36 -21.97 -16.26
C LEU A 77 -12.43 -22.15 -15.18
N ILE A 78 -12.39 -21.29 -14.16
CA ILE A 78 -13.27 -21.32 -13.00
C ILE A 78 -13.06 -20.06 -12.15
N GLU A 79 -14.09 -19.67 -11.44
CA GLU A 79 -14.04 -18.74 -10.31
C GLU A 79 -14.36 -19.51 -9.02
N ILE A 80 -13.55 -19.32 -7.99
CA ILE A 80 -13.60 -20.09 -6.73
C ILE A 80 -13.77 -19.10 -5.57
N PRO A 81 -14.86 -19.18 -4.79
CA PRO A 81 -15.01 -18.39 -3.57
C PRO A 81 -13.91 -18.71 -2.56
N VAL A 82 -13.39 -17.67 -1.91
CA VAL A 82 -12.39 -17.75 -0.82
C VAL A 82 -12.91 -16.94 0.37
N GLY A 83 -12.02 -16.42 1.22
CA GLY A 83 -12.42 -15.49 2.28
C GLY A 83 -12.42 -14.05 1.80
N ASP A 84 -12.98 -13.15 2.61
CA ASP A 84 -13.22 -11.76 2.27
C ASP A 84 -11.94 -10.98 1.93
N ASP A 85 -12.02 -10.14 0.89
CA ASP A 85 -10.99 -9.24 0.40
C ASP A 85 -9.66 -9.96 0.06
N PRO A 86 -9.65 -10.94 -0.87
CA PRO A 86 -8.42 -11.61 -1.29
C PRO A 86 -7.45 -10.62 -1.97
N ARG A 87 -6.22 -10.53 -1.48
CA ARG A 87 -5.24 -9.51 -1.92
C ARG A 87 -4.13 -10.07 -2.81
N THR A 88 -3.43 -11.09 -2.31
CA THR A 88 -2.33 -11.71 -3.04
C THR A 88 -2.39 -13.21 -2.94
N LEU A 89 -1.75 -13.87 -3.90
CA LEU A 89 -1.75 -15.31 -4.02
C LEU A 89 -0.39 -15.83 -4.50
N ALA A 90 -0.08 -17.08 -4.20
CA ALA A 90 1.17 -17.73 -4.58
C ALA A 90 0.96 -19.21 -4.86
N PHE A 91 1.43 -19.68 -6.02
CA PHE A 91 1.51 -21.10 -6.32
C PHE A 91 2.62 -21.77 -5.52
N THR A 92 2.43 -23.02 -5.12
CA THR A 92 3.54 -23.85 -4.64
C THR A 92 4.54 -24.14 -5.77
N PRO A 93 5.81 -24.41 -5.45
CA PRO A 93 6.82 -24.74 -6.47
C PRO A 93 6.39 -25.82 -7.47
N ASN A 94 5.65 -26.83 -7.01
CA ASN A 94 5.12 -27.92 -7.85
C ASN A 94 3.82 -27.58 -8.63
N ASN A 95 3.29 -26.36 -8.50
CA ASN A 95 2.03 -25.86 -9.07
C ASN A 95 0.77 -26.68 -8.68
N GLN A 96 0.82 -27.53 -7.65
CA GLN A 96 -0.33 -28.34 -7.23
C GLN A 96 -1.27 -27.57 -6.31
N LEU A 97 -0.74 -26.62 -5.54
CA LEU A 97 -1.51 -25.82 -4.61
C LEU A 97 -1.35 -24.34 -4.91
N LEU A 98 -2.38 -23.57 -4.57
CA LEU A 98 -2.39 -22.12 -4.58
C LEU A 98 -2.77 -21.63 -3.18
N VAL A 99 -2.02 -20.68 -2.65
CA VAL A 99 -2.25 -20.08 -1.34
C VAL A 99 -2.72 -18.65 -1.54
N VAL A 100 -3.78 -18.22 -0.85
CA VAL A 100 -4.42 -16.90 -1.00
C VAL A 100 -4.53 -16.22 0.35
N ALA A 101 -4.07 -14.98 0.45
CA ALA A 101 -4.22 -14.14 1.63
C ALA A 101 -5.53 -13.33 1.52
N ASN A 102 -6.46 -13.58 2.45
CA ASN A 102 -7.77 -12.93 2.49
C ASN A 102 -7.77 -11.87 3.60
N ARG A 103 -7.64 -10.61 3.19
CA ARG A 103 -7.28 -9.51 4.09
C ARG A 103 -8.35 -9.24 5.13
N ASN A 104 -9.61 -9.10 4.73
CA ASN A 104 -10.65 -8.68 5.66
C ASN A 104 -11.11 -9.81 6.57
N SER A 105 -11.19 -11.04 6.04
CA SER A 105 -11.53 -12.22 6.86
C SER A 105 -10.40 -12.66 7.79
N GLY A 106 -9.17 -12.18 7.61
CA GLY A 106 -8.03 -12.56 8.46
C GLY A 106 -7.52 -13.98 8.23
N THR A 107 -7.79 -14.54 7.04
CA THR A 107 -7.56 -15.95 6.74
C THR A 107 -6.57 -16.18 5.60
N LEU A 108 -6.08 -17.41 5.51
CA LEU A 108 -5.31 -17.95 4.40
C LEU A 108 -6.06 -19.14 3.78
N SER A 109 -6.46 -19.04 2.52
CA SER A 109 -7.10 -20.15 1.79
C SER A 109 -6.07 -20.95 1.00
N VAL A 110 -6.22 -22.27 0.99
CA VAL A 110 -5.40 -23.21 0.21
C VAL A 110 -6.29 -23.90 -0.82
N ILE A 111 -5.97 -23.72 -2.09
CA ILE A 111 -6.69 -24.26 -3.23
C ILE A 111 -5.88 -25.40 -3.84
N ASP A 112 -6.54 -26.53 -4.08
CA ASP A 112 -6.05 -27.60 -4.94
C ASP A 112 -6.26 -27.18 -6.40
N VAL A 113 -5.17 -26.98 -7.13
CA VAL A 113 -5.20 -26.43 -8.49
C VAL A 113 -5.76 -27.44 -9.50
N PRO A 114 -5.35 -28.73 -9.50
CA PRO A 114 -5.96 -29.75 -10.36
C PRO A 114 -7.48 -29.91 -10.15
N ASN A 115 -7.92 -29.99 -8.89
CA ASN A 115 -9.32 -30.20 -8.53
C ASN A 115 -10.13 -28.91 -8.48
N ARG A 116 -9.46 -27.75 -8.53
CA ARG A 116 -10.06 -26.41 -8.59
C ARG A 116 -10.99 -26.13 -7.41
N ALA A 117 -10.54 -26.47 -6.21
CA ALA A 117 -11.34 -26.36 -4.99
C ALA A 117 -10.50 -25.88 -3.81
N VAL A 118 -11.10 -25.07 -2.94
CA VAL A 118 -10.54 -24.77 -1.62
C VAL A 118 -10.52 -26.06 -0.81
N ILE A 119 -9.35 -26.45 -0.31
CA ILE A 119 -9.18 -27.65 0.52
C ILE A 119 -8.97 -27.31 2.00
N ARG A 120 -8.49 -26.10 2.32
CA ARG A 120 -8.29 -25.61 3.69
C ARG A 120 -8.41 -24.09 3.76
N THR A 121 -8.82 -23.60 4.92
CA THR A 121 -8.75 -22.18 5.30
C THR A 121 -8.24 -22.11 6.74
N PHE A 122 -7.31 -21.19 7.01
CA PHE A 122 -6.72 -21.00 8.34
C PHE A 122 -6.80 -19.54 8.78
N ASP A 123 -7.14 -19.30 10.04
CA ASP A 123 -6.98 -17.98 10.65
C ASP A 123 -5.49 -17.68 10.83
N VAL A 124 -5.05 -16.52 10.32
CA VAL A 124 -3.63 -16.13 10.37
C VAL A 124 -3.39 -14.85 11.17
N GLY A 125 -4.39 -13.98 11.26
CA GLY A 125 -4.33 -12.75 12.03
C GLY A 125 -5.03 -11.60 11.31
N ILE A 126 -4.65 -10.37 11.66
CA ILE A 126 -5.36 -9.17 11.22
C ILE A 126 -4.75 -8.60 9.94
N LEU A 127 -5.59 -8.45 8.91
CA LEU A 127 -5.22 -7.89 7.60
C LEU A 127 -4.01 -8.59 6.97
N PRO A 128 -4.04 -9.92 6.73
CA PRO A 128 -3.04 -10.57 5.90
C PRO A 128 -3.03 -9.93 4.50
N TYR A 129 -1.85 -9.67 3.94
CA TYR A 129 -1.75 -8.96 2.66
C TYR A 129 -0.92 -9.73 1.64
N GLY A 130 0.40 -9.78 1.84
CA GLY A 130 1.35 -10.45 0.97
C GLY A 130 1.54 -11.91 1.38
N VAL A 131 1.47 -12.84 0.43
CA VAL A 131 1.86 -14.25 0.63
C VAL A 131 2.91 -14.68 -0.39
N VAL A 132 3.93 -15.42 0.06
CA VAL A 132 4.90 -16.13 -0.80
C VAL A 132 5.11 -17.55 -0.27
N THR A 133 5.08 -18.54 -1.17
CA THR A 133 5.37 -19.93 -0.83
C THR A 133 6.87 -20.15 -0.68
N ILE A 134 7.26 -20.89 0.36
CA ILE A 134 8.66 -21.25 0.64
C ILE A 134 8.97 -22.59 -0.04
N ASP A 135 8.04 -23.51 0.11
CA ASP A 135 8.06 -24.88 -0.40
C ASP A 135 6.60 -25.30 -0.69
N ASP A 136 6.36 -26.60 -0.87
CA ASP A 136 5.03 -27.13 -1.17
C ASP A 136 4.10 -27.22 0.06
N GLU A 137 4.54 -26.79 1.25
CA GLU A 137 3.79 -26.89 2.51
C GLU A 137 3.78 -25.62 3.38
N SER A 138 4.70 -24.69 3.14
CA SER A 138 4.94 -23.53 4.01
C SER A 138 4.96 -22.21 3.24
N ALA A 139 4.49 -21.14 3.88
CA ALA A 139 4.47 -19.80 3.32
C ALA A 139 4.90 -18.73 4.34
N TYR A 140 5.38 -17.60 3.83
CA TYR A 140 5.42 -16.34 4.58
C TYR A 140 4.18 -15.52 4.27
N VAL A 141 3.60 -14.89 5.30
CA VAL A 141 2.43 -14.01 5.17
C VAL A 141 2.69 -12.73 5.95
N SER A 142 2.53 -11.56 5.32
CA SER A 142 2.57 -10.27 6.02
C SER A 142 1.21 -9.99 6.65
N LEU A 143 1.21 -9.56 7.91
CA LEU A 143 0.03 -9.16 8.66
C LEU A 143 0.11 -7.67 8.93
N GLN A 144 -0.65 -6.89 8.15
CA GLN A 144 -0.62 -5.44 8.20
C GLN A 144 -1.09 -4.91 9.56
N GLY A 145 -2.12 -5.55 10.14
CA GLY A 145 -2.74 -5.06 11.38
C GLY A 145 -1.90 -5.25 12.63
N THR A 146 -1.03 -6.27 12.64
CA THR A 146 -0.17 -6.60 13.80
C THR A 146 1.31 -6.27 13.57
N ASN A 147 1.66 -5.66 12.43
CA ASN A 147 3.02 -5.23 12.09
C ASN A 147 4.04 -6.38 12.16
N GLU A 148 3.70 -7.52 11.56
CA GLU A 148 4.55 -8.70 11.56
C GLU A 148 4.49 -9.47 10.23
N VAL A 149 5.48 -10.34 10.03
CA VAL A 149 5.46 -11.40 9.02
C VAL A 149 5.46 -12.74 9.74
N ILE A 150 4.53 -13.62 9.39
CA ILE A 150 4.44 -14.97 9.97
C ILE A 150 5.00 -16.01 9.01
N ARG A 151 5.50 -17.12 9.58
CA ARG A 151 5.79 -18.35 8.82
C ARG A 151 4.78 -19.42 9.20
N ILE A 152 3.94 -19.81 8.26
CA ILE A 152 2.87 -20.80 8.47
C ILE A 152 3.11 -22.05 7.63
N ASN A 153 2.85 -23.21 8.21
CA ASN A 153 2.66 -24.45 7.46
C ASN A 153 1.18 -24.54 7.07
N PHE A 154 0.86 -24.37 5.79
CA PHE A 154 -0.52 -24.37 5.26
C PHE A 154 -1.07 -25.78 5.02
N VAL A 155 -0.37 -26.82 5.51
CA VAL A 155 -0.92 -28.18 5.61
C VAL A 155 -1.58 -28.40 6.96
N THR A 156 -0.99 -27.85 8.03
CA THR A 156 -1.40 -28.05 9.43
C THR A 156 -2.02 -26.82 10.08
N GLY A 157 -1.82 -25.63 9.51
CA GLY A 157 -2.20 -24.35 10.10
C GLY A 157 -1.23 -23.83 11.16
N VAL A 158 -0.13 -24.54 11.43
CA VAL A 158 0.80 -24.18 12.50
C VAL A 158 1.65 -22.97 12.09
N ILE A 159 1.55 -21.89 12.87
CA ILE A 159 2.43 -20.72 12.78
C ILE A 159 3.72 -21.01 13.55
N SER A 160 4.81 -21.18 12.82
CA SER A 160 6.13 -21.56 13.36
C SER A 160 7.02 -20.37 13.75
N ALA A 161 6.74 -19.18 13.21
CA ALA A 161 7.44 -17.96 13.56
C ALA A 161 6.53 -16.74 13.37
N ARG A 162 6.76 -15.73 14.21
CA ARG A 162 6.18 -14.39 14.13
C ARG A 162 7.32 -13.39 14.18
N ILE A 163 7.50 -12.60 13.12
CA ILE A 163 8.64 -11.72 12.92
C ILE A 163 8.13 -10.29 12.95
N SER A 164 8.41 -9.55 14.02
CA SER A 164 8.03 -8.13 14.10
C SER A 164 8.74 -7.31 13.03
N THR A 165 8.01 -6.37 12.42
CA THR A 165 8.52 -5.48 11.37
C THR A 165 8.20 -4.03 11.71
N PRO A 166 8.76 -3.05 10.97
CA PRO A 166 8.19 -1.72 10.91
C PRO A 166 6.68 -1.76 10.53
N PRO A 167 5.92 -0.68 10.79
CA PRO A 167 4.47 -0.67 10.61
C PRO A 167 3.98 -1.00 9.19
N ASN A 168 2.77 -1.55 9.09
CA ASN A 168 2.03 -1.83 7.85
C ASN A 168 2.79 -2.68 6.79
N PRO A 169 3.39 -3.83 7.14
CA PRO A 169 4.02 -4.70 6.15
C PRO A 169 2.99 -5.19 5.12
N THR A 170 3.34 -5.17 3.84
CA THR A 170 2.44 -5.56 2.74
C THR A 170 3.13 -6.49 1.74
N GLY A 171 3.78 -5.96 0.71
CA GLY A 171 4.38 -6.74 -0.36
C GLY A 171 5.57 -7.57 0.14
N LEU A 172 5.63 -8.81 -0.31
CA LEU A 172 6.70 -9.75 0.00
C LEU A 172 7.43 -10.16 -1.28
N ALA A 173 8.75 -10.28 -1.22
CA ALA A 173 9.53 -11.00 -2.23
C ALA A 173 10.62 -11.85 -1.60
N LEU A 174 10.67 -13.13 -1.96
CA LEU A 174 11.63 -14.11 -1.46
C LEU A 174 12.67 -14.40 -2.53
N TRP A 175 13.94 -14.33 -2.15
CA TRP A 175 15.08 -14.75 -2.95
C TRP A 175 16.03 -15.58 -2.07
N GLY A 176 16.01 -16.90 -2.23
CA GLY A 176 16.73 -17.82 -1.35
C GLY A 176 16.30 -17.65 0.12
N ASN A 177 17.25 -17.25 0.98
CA ASN A 177 17.03 -17.03 2.42
C ASN A 177 16.76 -15.57 2.79
N LEU A 178 16.45 -14.73 1.80
CA LEU A 178 16.23 -13.30 1.95
C LEU A 178 14.78 -12.97 1.61
N LEU A 179 14.04 -12.48 2.59
CA LEU A 179 12.67 -12.03 2.42
C LEU A 179 12.63 -10.51 2.52
N TYR A 180 12.24 -9.87 1.44
CA TYR A 180 12.10 -8.43 1.33
C TYR A 180 10.64 -8.03 1.56
N VAL A 181 10.43 -6.96 2.30
CA VAL A 181 9.11 -6.52 2.76
C VAL A 181 8.92 -5.04 2.47
N THR A 182 7.84 -4.69 1.77
CA THR A 182 7.40 -3.30 1.64
C THR A 182 6.45 -2.92 2.77
N HIS A 183 6.38 -1.63 3.08
CA HIS A 183 5.52 -1.08 4.12
C HIS A 183 4.55 -0.08 3.51
N LEU A 184 3.24 -0.28 3.65
CA LEU A 184 2.24 0.40 2.81
C LEU A 184 2.35 1.93 2.82
N TRP A 185 2.43 2.51 4.02
CA TRP A 185 2.28 3.97 4.20
C TRP A 185 3.58 4.72 4.42
N ARG A 186 4.68 3.99 4.61
CA ARG A 186 6.01 4.53 4.89
C ARG A 186 6.96 3.96 3.83
N GLY A 187 7.88 4.77 3.31
CA GLY A 187 8.91 4.29 2.38
C GLY A 187 9.88 3.24 2.95
N ASP A 188 9.57 2.64 4.09
CA ASP A 188 10.37 1.57 4.68
C ASP A 188 10.40 0.36 3.74
N PHE A 189 11.60 -0.21 3.61
CA PHE A 189 11.86 -1.44 2.90
C PHE A 189 12.76 -2.33 3.76
N SER A 190 12.18 -3.42 4.26
CA SER A 190 12.82 -4.30 5.23
C SER A 190 13.41 -5.54 4.55
N LEU A 191 14.53 -6.01 5.07
CA LEU A 191 15.11 -7.30 4.76
C LEU A 191 15.07 -8.19 6.00
N ILE A 192 14.42 -9.33 5.86
CA ILE A 192 14.39 -10.43 6.82
C ILE A 192 15.36 -11.51 6.35
N TYR A 193 16.26 -11.91 7.24
CA TYR A 193 17.06 -13.12 7.03
C TYR A 193 16.31 -14.31 7.61
N THR A 194 15.77 -15.14 6.73
CA THR A 194 14.79 -16.17 7.11
C THR A 194 15.31 -17.23 8.08
N PRO A 195 16.60 -17.66 8.07
CA PRO A 195 17.11 -18.64 9.02
C PRO A 195 17.15 -18.14 10.47
N GLN A 196 17.15 -16.82 10.67
CA GLN A 196 17.13 -16.20 12.01
C GLN A 196 15.75 -15.65 12.38
N ALA A 197 14.78 -15.69 11.46
CA ALA A 197 13.44 -15.15 11.63
C ALA A 197 13.44 -13.71 12.19
N GLN A 198 14.30 -12.84 11.64
CA GLN A 198 14.44 -11.46 12.11
C GLN A 198 14.68 -10.48 10.97
N VAL A 199 14.19 -9.25 11.16
CA VAL A 199 14.57 -8.11 10.32
C VAL A 199 16.03 -7.76 10.61
N VAL A 200 16.89 -7.86 9.59
CA VAL A 200 18.33 -7.58 9.70
C VAL A 200 18.70 -6.20 9.14
N ARG A 201 17.81 -5.60 8.34
CA ARG A 201 18.01 -4.27 7.76
C ARG A 201 16.67 -3.62 7.42
N VAL A 202 16.59 -2.32 7.61
CA VAL A 202 15.52 -1.46 7.10
C VAL A 202 16.17 -0.26 6.43
N ILE A 203 15.66 0.12 5.26
CA ILE A 203 16.01 1.39 4.59
C ILE A 203 14.75 2.18 4.26
N SER A 204 14.89 3.47 4.02
CA SER A 204 13.81 4.32 3.52
C SER A 204 14.01 4.62 2.02
N THR A 205 12.95 4.45 1.22
CA THR A 205 12.84 4.94 -0.16
C THR A 205 12.37 6.40 -0.20
N GLY A 206 12.02 6.98 0.96
CA GLY A 206 11.60 8.36 1.16
C GLY A 206 10.51 8.45 2.25
N ASP A 207 10.61 9.44 3.14
CA ASP A 207 9.62 9.64 4.20
C ASP A 207 8.28 10.19 3.65
N ASP A 208 8.30 10.67 2.41
CA ASP A 208 7.15 11.13 1.66
C ASP A 208 6.52 10.02 0.80
N VAL A 209 7.02 8.79 0.87
CA VAL A 209 6.53 7.65 0.07
C VAL A 209 5.36 6.93 0.76
N SER A 210 4.38 6.45 -0.01
CA SER A 210 3.24 5.62 0.38
C SER A 210 2.83 4.67 -0.75
N LEU A 211 1.77 3.90 -0.53
CA LEU A 211 1.20 2.91 -1.44
C LEU A 211 2.22 1.86 -1.92
N ALA A 212 3.12 1.43 -1.04
CA ALA A 212 4.11 0.41 -1.37
C ALA A 212 3.53 -1.01 -1.22
N GLN A 213 2.77 -1.46 -2.21
CA GLN A 213 2.02 -2.73 -2.14
C GLN A 213 2.77 -3.93 -2.69
N SER A 214 3.73 -3.70 -3.59
CA SER A 214 4.47 -4.75 -4.26
C SER A 214 5.95 -4.40 -4.42
N VAL A 215 6.74 -5.44 -4.64
CA VAL A 215 8.16 -5.33 -4.99
C VAL A 215 8.49 -6.47 -5.95
N MET A 216 9.21 -6.14 -7.02
CA MET A 216 9.78 -7.13 -7.93
C MET A 216 11.30 -7.14 -7.76
N ILE A 217 11.87 -8.35 -7.71
CA ILE A 217 13.32 -8.56 -7.61
C ILE A 217 13.82 -9.05 -8.96
N ASP A 218 14.77 -8.31 -9.53
CA ASP A 218 15.60 -8.77 -10.62
C ASP A 218 16.89 -9.37 -10.05
N PRO A 219 17.01 -10.72 -9.97
CA PRO A 219 18.18 -11.37 -9.40
C PRO A 219 19.42 -11.21 -10.29
N ALA A 220 19.28 -10.94 -11.60
CA ALA A 220 20.40 -10.78 -12.51
C ALA A 220 21.15 -9.46 -12.27
N SER A 221 20.40 -8.36 -12.10
CA SER A 221 21.00 -7.08 -11.72
C SER A 221 21.09 -6.88 -10.20
N ALA A 222 20.52 -7.79 -9.41
CA ALA A 222 20.30 -7.67 -7.96
C ALA A 222 19.67 -6.32 -7.57
N ARG A 223 18.61 -5.95 -8.30
CA ARG A 223 17.82 -4.75 -8.04
C ARG A 223 16.41 -5.12 -7.62
N ALA A 224 15.82 -4.29 -6.77
CA ALA A 224 14.39 -4.30 -6.52
C ALA A 224 13.73 -3.07 -7.14
N TYR A 225 12.56 -3.28 -7.74
CA TYR A 225 11.71 -2.25 -8.31
C TYR A 225 10.43 -2.15 -7.47
N LEU A 226 10.17 -0.94 -6.95
CA LEU A 226 9.08 -0.67 -6.02
C LEU A 226 8.16 0.40 -6.62
N PRO A 227 7.01 0.03 -7.22
CA PRO A 227 5.99 1.00 -7.61
C PRO A 227 5.38 1.62 -6.34
N GLN A 228 5.40 2.95 -6.26
CA GLN A 228 5.01 3.69 -5.07
C GLN A 228 4.45 5.07 -5.45
N SER A 229 3.70 5.68 -4.54
CA SER A 229 3.34 7.10 -4.62
C SER A 229 4.21 7.91 -3.67
N ARG A 230 4.54 9.14 -4.04
CA ARG A 230 5.10 10.14 -3.14
C ARG A 230 4.07 11.23 -2.90
N SER A 231 3.96 11.70 -1.67
CA SER A 231 3.03 12.76 -1.30
C SER A 231 3.76 13.94 -0.69
N ASN A 232 3.50 15.14 -1.22
CA ASN A 232 4.08 16.38 -0.74
C ASN A 232 3.16 17.06 0.28
N ALA A 233 3.07 16.49 1.48
CA ALA A 233 2.20 16.99 2.54
C ALA A 233 2.60 18.37 3.10
N ASN A 234 3.82 18.84 2.79
CA ASN A 234 4.36 20.14 3.19
C ASN A 234 4.22 21.22 2.09
N ALA A 235 3.51 20.93 0.99
CA ALA A 235 3.30 21.89 -0.09
C ALA A 235 2.58 23.14 0.43
N ARG A 236 3.17 24.33 0.17
CA ARG A 236 2.64 25.65 0.58
C ARG A 236 1.41 26.13 -0.18
N ALA A 237 1.02 25.37 -1.21
CA ALA A 237 -0.20 25.51 -1.96
C ALA A 237 -0.58 24.11 -2.44
N LEU A 238 -1.65 23.55 -1.87
CA LEU A 238 -2.16 22.24 -2.29
C LEU A 238 -2.89 22.41 -3.62
N THR A 239 -2.17 22.23 -4.72
CA THR A 239 -2.76 22.09 -6.06
C THR A 239 -2.69 20.62 -6.48
N PHE A 240 -3.61 20.19 -7.32
CA PHE A 240 -3.72 18.79 -7.75
C PHE A 240 -2.40 18.22 -8.29
N ASP A 241 -1.58 19.02 -8.97
CA ASP A 241 -0.31 18.66 -9.61
C ASP A 241 0.92 18.80 -8.70
N THR A 242 0.74 19.18 -7.43
CA THR A 242 1.85 19.36 -6.48
C THR A 242 1.83 18.43 -5.29
N ILE A 243 0.78 17.60 -5.16
CA ILE A 243 0.52 16.81 -3.95
C ILE A 243 0.88 15.33 -4.06
N ILE A 244 0.68 14.68 -5.20
CA ILE A 244 0.92 13.24 -5.39
C ILE A 244 1.78 13.04 -6.64
N PHE A 245 2.84 12.22 -6.51
CA PHE A 245 3.77 11.93 -7.59
C PHE A 245 3.97 10.41 -7.73
N PRO A 246 3.67 9.82 -8.89
CA PRO A 246 3.87 8.39 -9.14
C PRO A 246 5.35 8.09 -9.41
N VAL A 247 5.91 7.10 -8.71
CA VAL A 247 7.31 6.71 -8.90
C VAL A 247 7.50 5.20 -8.93
N VAL A 248 8.57 4.75 -9.58
CA VAL A 248 9.20 3.45 -9.30
C VAL A 248 10.55 3.72 -8.64
N ASN A 249 10.66 3.37 -7.35
CA ASN A 249 11.93 3.40 -6.65
C ASN A 249 12.76 2.16 -6.99
N VAL A 250 14.08 2.34 -7.12
CA VAL A 250 15.02 1.25 -7.43
C VAL A 250 16.00 1.10 -6.28
N VAL A 251 16.17 -0.11 -5.77
CA VAL A 251 17.06 -0.42 -4.65
C VAL A 251 18.15 -1.39 -5.12
N ASP A 252 19.40 -1.14 -4.76
CA ASP A 252 20.48 -2.13 -4.88
C ASP A 252 20.39 -3.12 -3.72
N LEU A 253 20.16 -4.39 -4.04
CA LEU A 253 20.02 -5.44 -3.03
C LEU A 253 21.36 -5.86 -2.43
N ARG A 254 22.49 -5.61 -3.11
CA ARG A 254 23.84 -5.93 -2.60
C ARG A 254 24.17 -5.15 -1.34
N THR A 255 23.72 -3.91 -1.28
CA THR A 255 24.04 -2.93 -0.24
C THR A 255 22.82 -2.52 0.58
N MET A 256 21.61 -2.91 0.12
CA MET A 256 20.34 -2.39 0.64
C MET A 256 20.36 -0.87 0.63
N THR A 257 20.49 -0.26 -0.55
CA THR A 257 20.50 1.20 -0.70
C THR A 257 19.60 1.64 -1.85
N LEU A 258 18.85 2.74 -1.64
CA LEU A 258 18.08 3.38 -2.70
C LEU A 258 19.03 3.97 -3.75
N ILE A 259 18.84 3.59 -5.02
CA ILE A 259 19.53 4.17 -6.17
C ILE A 259 18.72 5.36 -6.68
N ARG A 260 18.97 6.55 -6.12
CA ARG A 260 18.19 7.77 -6.41
C ARG A 260 18.19 8.15 -7.90
N ASP A 261 19.34 8.02 -8.56
CA ASP A 261 19.48 8.38 -9.98
C ASP A 261 18.80 7.38 -10.92
N ALA A 262 18.42 6.20 -10.43
CA ALA A 262 17.65 5.21 -11.18
C ALA A 262 16.15 5.27 -10.89
N ARG A 263 15.69 6.16 -10.00
CA ARG A 263 14.27 6.36 -9.73
C ARG A 263 13.57 6.82 -11.01
N ILE A 264 12.46 6.17 -11.33
CA ILE A 264 11.61 6.54 -12.46
C ILE A 264 10.46 7.39 -11.91
N ALA A 265 10.44 8.67 -12.23
CA ALA A 265 9.28 9.54 -11.96
C ALA A 265 8.30 9.38 -13.14
N LEU A 266 7.18 8.70 -12.93
CA LEU A 266 6.32 8.23 -14.02
C LEU A 266 5.60 9.37 -14.75
N ASP A 267 5.32 10.45 -14.03
CA ASP A 267 4.77 11.70 -14.57
C ASP A 267 5.69 12.35 -15.61
N VAL A 268 7.01 12.23 -15.43
CA VAL A 268 8.03 12.73 -16.35
C VAL A 268 8.42 11.70 -17.40
N ALA A 269 8.51 10.43 -16.99
CA ALA A 269 8.96 9.33 -17.85
C ALA A 269 7.92 8.99 -18.93
N ASP A 270 6.63 9.11 -18.63
CA ASP A 270 5.52 8.82 -19.54
C ASP A 270 4.63 10.06 -19.70
N ARG A 271 3.71 10.21 -18.76
CA ARG A 271 2.64 11.21 -18.66
C ARG A 271 2.11 11.16 -17.23
N PRO A 272 1.28 12.12 -16.78
CA PRO A 272 0.60 11.99 -15.49
C PRO A 272 -0.17 10.66 -15.40
N VAL A 273 0.21 9.84 -14.43
CA VAL A 273 -0.41 8.56 -14.05
C VAL A 273 -0.60 8.53 -12.53
N ASN A 274 -1.37 7.59 -12.00
CA ASN A 274 -1.69 7.56 -10.58
C ASN A 274 -1.68 6.14 -10.00
N SER A 275 -1.30 6.04 -8.72
CA SER A 275 -1.28 4.80 -7.94
C SER A 275 -0.58 3.64 -8.66
N PRO A 276 0.72 3.74 -8.99
CA PRO A 276 1.46 2.60 -9.51
C PRO A 276 1.43 1.46 -8.48
N PHE A 277 0.94 0.30 -8.89
CA PHE A 277 0.51 -0.78 -7.98
C PHE A 277 1.40 -2.02 -8.11
N ALA A 278 1.76 -2.39 -9.34
CA ALA A 278 2.53 -3.59 -9.64
C ALA A 278 3.52 -3.33 -10.77
N VAL A 279 4.62 -4.10 -10.79
CA VAL A 279 5.59 -4.09 -11.87
C VAL A 279 6.01 -5.49 -12.27
N ASP A 280 6.35 -5.66 -13.56
CA ASP A 280 7.08 -6.82 -14.06
C ASP A 280 8.11 -6.40 -15.11
N LEU A 281 9.14 -7.23 -15.31
CA LEU A 281 10.33 -6.90 -16.10
C LEU A 281 10.56 -7.92 -17.20
N ASP A 282 10.77 -7.41 -18.41
CA ASP A 282 11.44 -8.13 -19.48
C ASP A 282 12.95 -7.84 -19.39
N PRO A 283 13.77 -8.71 -18.78
CA PRO A 283 15.19 -8.46 -18.61
C PRO A 283 15.96 -8.57 -19.94
N VAL A 284 15.38 -9.21 -20.96
CA VAL A 284 16.03 -9.40 -22.27
C VAL A 284 15.95 -8.11 -23.07
N ARG A 285 14.77 -7.46 -23.08
CA ARG A 285 14.57 -6.17 -23.78
C ARG A 285 14.85 -4.96 -22.90
N GLY A 286 14.99 -5.15 -21.59
CA GLY A 286 15.17 -4.06 -20.62
C GLY A 286 13.93 -3.19 -20.48
N LEU A 287 12.74 -3.80 -20.49
CA LEU A 287 11.45 -3.10 -20.38
C LEU A 287 10.78 -3.41 -19.05
N LEU A 288 10.39 -2.37 -18.32
CA LEU A 288 9.60 -2.46 -17.10
C LEU A 288 8.15 -2.09 -17.39
N TYR A 289 7.23 -2.98 -17.06
CA TYR A 289 5.79 -2.76 -17.18
C TYR A 289 5.27 -2.31 -15.82
N VAL A 290 4.57 -1.19 -15.76
CA VAL A 290 4.05 -0.60 -14.51
C VAL A 290 2.54 -0.48 -14.62
N ALA A 291 1.81 -1.15 -13.73
CA ALA A 291 0.36 -1.03 -13.65
C ALA A 291 -0.03 0.17 -12.80
N ASN A 292 -0.69 1.16 -13.40
CA ASN A 292 -1.11 2.39 -12.73
C ASN A 292 -2.61 2.31 -12.40
N ALA A 293 -2.90 1.86 -11.19
CA ALA A 293 -4.26 1.54 -10.77
C ALA A 293 -5.21 2.75 -10.77
N GLY A 294 -4.68 3.96 -10.59
CA GLY A 294 -5.50 5.18 -10.55
C GLY A 294 -5.74 5.81 -11.92
N THR A 295 -5.11 5.32 -12.99
CA THR A 295 -5.27 5.86 -14.34
C THR A 295 -5.62 4.85 -15.41
N ASP A 296 -5.98 3.63 -14.99
CA ASP A 296 -6.46 2.56 -15.87
C ASP A 296 -5.50 2.25 -17.03
N ASP A 297 -4.19 2.37 -16.79
CA ASP A 297 -3.17 2.21 -17.83
C ASP A 297 -1.91 1.46 -17.34
N ILE A 298 -1.14 0.96 -18.33
CA ILE A 298 0.20 0.40 -18.14
C ILE A 298 1.23 1.35 -18.77
N SER A 299 2.19 1.80 -17.99
CA SER A 299 3.40 2.44 -18.52
C SER A 299 4.45 1.37 -18.85
N VAL A 300 4.99 1.40 -20.07
CA VAL A 300 6.09 0.51 -20.49
C VAL A 300 7.37 1.32 -20.56
N ILE A 301 8.27 1.16 -19.59
CA ILE A 301 9.47 1.98 -19.40
C ILE A 301 10.71 1.24 -19.93
N GLU A 302 11.53 1.91 -20.73
CA GLU A 302 12.84 1.42 -21.12
C GLU A 302 13.87 1.72 -20.03
N LEU A 303 14.43 0.68 -19.40
CA LEU A 303 15.32 0.83 -18.24
C LEU A 303 16.63 1.57 -18.55
N ALA A 304 17.08 1.53 -19.81
CA ALA A 304 18.32 2.19 -20.22
C ALA A 304 18.18 3.72 -20.22
N THR A 305 16.98 4.23 -20.50
CA THR A 305 16.69 5.67 -20.61
C THR A 305 15.84 6.18 -19.45
N GLY A 306 15.10 5.31 -18.77
CA GLY A 306 14.11 5.67 -17.77
C GLY A 306 12.86 6.31 -18.36
N LEU A 307 12.66 6.24 -19.69
CA LEU A 307 11.55 6.87 -20.41
C LEU A 307 10.56 5.82 -20.93
N ALA A 308 9.31 6.23 -21.09
CA ALA A 308 8.26 5.38 -21.62
C ALA A 308 8.45 5.12 -23.12
N ARG A 309 8.33 3.85 -23.47
CA ARG A 309 8.23 3.36 -24.84
C ARG A 309 6.77 3.29 -25.31
N ALA A 310 5.85 3.05 -24.38
CA ALA A 310 4.42 3.02 -24.63
C ALA A 310 3.63 3.29 -23.33
N ASN A 311 2.38 3.71 -23.51
CA ASN A 311 1.34 3.76 -22.49
C ASN A 311 0.11 3.07 -23.07
N VAL A 312 -0.42 2.07 -22.36
CA VAL A 312 -1.52 1.23 -22.84
C VAL A 312 -2.68 1.38 -21.88
N VAL A 313 -3.78 1.98 -22.34
CA VAL A 313 -5.03 2.05 -21.58
C VAL A 313 -5.65 0.66 -21.55
N VAL A 314 -5.94 0.15 -20.35
CA VAL A 314 -6.50 -1.18 -20.09
C VAL A 314 -7.86 -1.02 -19.40
N GLY A 315 -8.35 -2.08 -18.72
CA GLY A 315 -9.55 -1.99 -17.91
C GLY A 315 -9.32 -1.25 -16.59
N LYS A 316 -10.40 -1.08 -15.82
CA LYS A 316 -10.44 -0.31 -14.59
C LYS A 316 -9.60 -0.91 -13.47
N ASN A 317 -8.83 -0.03 -12.83
CA ASN A 317 -8.02 -0.30 -11.67
C ASN A 317 -7.03 -1.47 -11.84
N PRO A 318 -6.06 -1.37 -12.77
CA PRO A 318 -5.08 -2.43 -12.98
C PRO A 318 -4.18 -2.60 -11.75
N ARG A 319 -4.28 -3.75 -11.06
CA ARG A 319 -3.56 -4.05 -9.81
C ARG A 319 -2.48 -5.12 -9.95
N GLY A 320 -2.30 -5.66 -11.15
CA GLY A 320 -1.35 -6.75 -11.38
C GLY A 320 -0.90 -6.79 -12.82
N VAL A 321 0.38 -7.08 -13.04
CA VAL A 321 0.96 -7.35 -14.35
C VAL A 321 1.92 -8.53 -14.23
N VAL A 322 1.85 -9.46 -15.17
CA VAL A 322 2.79 -10.57 -15.30
C VAL A 322 3.09 -10.85 -16.77
N LEU A 323 4.35 -11.05 -17.11
CA LEU A 323 4.81 -11.47 -18.42
C LEU A 323 4.74 -12.99 -18.52
N ASN A 324 4.38 -13.48 -19.70
CA ASN A 324 4.50 -14.90 -19.99
C ASN A 324 5.99 -15.30 -20.14
N LEU A 325 6.28 -16.60 -20.17
CA LEU A 325 7.67 -17.10 -20.08
C LEU A 325 8.63 -16.61 -21.18
N ASP A 326 8.13 -16.23 -22.35
CA ASP A 326 8.93 -15.70 -23.47
C ASP A 326 8.83 -14.18 -23.63
N ASN A 327 8.21 -13.50 -22.67
CA ASN A 327 7.95 -12.07 -22.64
C ASN A 327 7.24 -11.56 -23.91
N SER A 328 6.45 -12.39 -24.60
CA SER A 328 5.69 -12.00 -25.79
C SER A 328 4.32 -11.40 -25.46
N ILE A 329 3.79 -11.68 -24.27
CA ILE A 329 2.50 -11.19 -23.78
C ILE A 329 2.66 -10.67 -22.35
N ALA A 330 2.20 -9.44 -22.10
CA ALA A 330 1.94 -8.95 -20.75
C ALA A 330 0.46 -9.18 -20.41
N VAL A 331 0.22 -9.77 -19.25
CA VAL A 331 -1.11 -10.12 -18.73
C VAL A 331 -1.42 -9.16 -17.59
N VAL A 332 -2.48 -8.38 -17.73
CA VAL A 332 -2.84 -7.31 -16.79
C VAL A 332 -4.16 -7.64 -16.12
N HIS A 333 -4.20 -7.61 -14.80
CA HIS A 333 -5.40 -7.80 -14.01
C HIS A 333 -6.08 -6.44 -13.74
N ASN A 334 -7.27 -6.25 -14.30
CA ASN A 334 -8.12 -5.06 -14.11
C ASN A 334 -9.13 -5.36 -13.00
N ALA A 335 -8.80 -4.95 -11.78
CA ALA A 335 -9.41 -5.50 -10.57
C ALA A 335 -10.85 -5.04 -10.33
N ILE A 336 -11.20 -3.81 -10.73
CA ILE A 336 -12.57 -3.31 -10.61
C ILE A 336 -13.42 -3.76 -11.80
N ASP A 337 -12.83 -3.85 -12.99
CA ASP A 337 -13.53 -4.32 -14.19
C ASP A 337 -13.85 -5.82 -14.19
N GLY A 338 -13.20 -6.62 -13.34
CA GLY A 338 -13.32 -8.07 -13.37
C GLY A 338 -12.80 -8.68 -14.67
N THR A 339 -11.74 -8.11 -15.27
CA THR A 339 -11.17 -8.57 -16.54
C THR A 339 -9.65 -8.72 -16.50
N VAL A 340 -9.12 -9.44 -17.49
CA VAL A 340 -7.69 -9.45 -17.83
C VAL A 340 -7.46 -8.90 -19.22
N SER A 341 -6.51 -7.97 -19.37
CA SER A 341 -6.02 -7.52 -20.67
C SER A 341 -4.73 -8.25 -21.04
N LEU A 342 -4.69 -8.83 -22.24
CA LEU A 342 -3.50 -9.43 -22.84
C LEU A 342 -2.89 -8.43 -23.82
N ILE A 343 -1.70 -7.91 -23.51
CA ILE A 343 -0.96 -6.94 -24.33
C ILE A 343 0.13 -7.68 -25.11
N ASP A 344 0.16 -7.54 -26.43
CA ASP A 344 1.28 -8.02 -27.26
C ASP A 344 2.49 -7.11 -27.03
N THR A 345 3.62 -7.68 -26.60
CA THR A 345 4.78 -6.86 -26.20
C THR A 345 5.59 -6.34 -27.38
N ARG A 346 5.27 -6.75 -28.62
CA ARG A 346 5.97 -6.30 -29.83
C ARG A 346 5.48 -4.94 -30.30
N ASP A 347 4.17 -4.70 -30.20
CA ASP A 347 3.52 -3.47 -30.66
C ASP A 347 2.70 -2.75 -29.57
N PHE A 348 2.60 -3.34 -28.36
CA PHE A 348 1.88 -2.82 -27.20
C PHE A 348 0.37 -2.69 -27.41
N SER A 349 -0.20 -3.43 -28.36
CA SER A 349 -1.66 -3.49 -28.56
C SER A 349 -2.32 -4.50 -27.62
N ILE A 350 -3.57 -4.23 -27.23
CA ILE A 350 -4.39 -5.22 -26.52
C ILE A 350 -4.84 -6.28 -27.51
N ALA A 351 -4.25 -7.47 -27.41
CA ALA A 351 -4.59 -8.61 -28.23
C ALA A 351 -5.97 -9.18 -27.87
N THR A 352 -6.33 -9.18 -26.58
CA THR A 352 -7.59 -9.73 -26.06
C THR A 352 -7.89 -9.17 -24.68
N THR A 353 -9.16 -8.92 -24.35
CA THR A 353 -9.64 -8.72 -22.98
C THR A 353 -10.54 -9.89 -22.60
N ILE A 354 -10.30 -10.51 -21.44
CA ILE A 354 -10.96 -11.73 -20.99
C ILE A 354 -11.73 -11.40 -19.69
N PRO A 355 -13.06 -11.57 -19.66
CA PRO A 355 -13.82 -11.52 -18.41
C PRO A 355 -13.38 -12.63 -17.45
N LEU A 356 -13.17 -12.28 -16.19
CA LEU A 356 -12.73 -13.21 -15.13
C LEU A 356 -13.89 -13.72 -14.28
N SER A 357 -14.85 -12.85 -14.02
CA SER A 357 -15.95 -13.04 -13.09
C SER A 357 -17.17 -12.27 -13.55
N ASP A 358 -18.35 -12.78 -13.25
CA ASP A 358 -19.54 -11.95 -13.19
C ASP A 358 -19.49 -11.24 -11.84
N LEU A 359 -19.30 -9.91 -11.84
CA LEU A 359 -19.28 -9.10 -10.62
C LEU A 359 -20.65 -9.23 -9.92
N ASN A 360 -20.74 -10.11 -8.91
CA ASN A 360 -21.97 -10.34 -8.11
C ASN A 360 -22.07 -9.33 -6.95
N ILE A 361 -21.72 -8.09 -7.25
CA ILE A 361 -21.70 -6.95 -6.35
C ILE A 361 -22.71 -5.91 -6.83
N LEU A 362 -23.17 -5.07 -5.91
CA LEU A 362 -24.14 -4.04 -6.26
C LEU A 362 -23.51 -3.03 -7.23
N ILE A 363 -24.28 -2.61 -8.24
CA ILE A 363 -23.76 -1.72 -9.28
C ILE A 363 -23.26 -0.39 -8.70
N ASP A 364 -23.92 0.14 -7.66
CA ASP A 364 -23.50 1.35 -6.96
C ASP A 364 -22.15 1.16 -6.25
N GLU A 365 -21.86 -0.05 -5.77
CA GLU A 365 -20.55 -0.39 -5.20
C GLU A 365 -19.45 -0.39 -6.27
N VAL A 366 -19.72 -0.96 -7.45
CA VAL A 366 -18.78 -0.98 -8.58
C VAL A 366 -18.48 0.44 -9.05
N ILE A 367 -19.53 1.24 -9.29
CA ILE A 367 -19.40 2.63 -9.75
C ILE A 367 -18.65 3.46 -8.70
N GLY A 368 -19.04 3.34 -7.43
CA GLY A 368 -18.38 4.05 -6.35
C GLY A 368 -16.91 3.64 -6.19
N ALA A 369 -16.60 2.34 -6.30
CA ALA A 369 -15.23 1.84 -6.28
C ALA A 369 -14.42 2.37 -7.46
N GLU A 370 -14.99 2.41 -8.66
CA GLU A 370 -14.36 3.00 -9.84
C GLU A 370 -14.00 4.47 -9.56
N LEU A 371 -14.99 5.29 -9.22
CA LEU A 371 -14.81 6.72 -8.97
C LEU A 371 -13.80 7.00 -7.84
N PHE A 372 -13.84 6.22 -6.76
CA PHE A 372 -12.94 6.38 -5.62
C PHE A 372 -11.46 6.19 -5.97
N HIS A 373 -11.16 5.27 -6.89
CA HIS A 373 -9.79 4.97 -7.31
C HIS A 373 -9.34 5.73 -8.55
N ASN A 374 -10.27 6.27 -9.34
CA ASN A 374 -9.97 6.85 -10.65
C ASN A 374 -9.55 8.32 -10.55
N ALA A 375 -8.34 8.62 -11.04
CA ALA A 375 -7.86 9.98 -11.23
C ALA A 375 -8.04 10.47 -12.68
N SER A 376 -8.31 9.58 -13.65
CA SER A 376 -8.44 9.89 -15.07
C SER A 376 -9.82 10.31 -15.54
N ASP A 377 -10.89 10.02 -14.79
CA ASP A 377 -12.20 10.59 -15.07
C ASP A 377 -12.14 12.11 -14.84
N GLU A 378 -12.41 12.91 -15.89
CA GLU A 378 -12.34 14.37 -15.84
C GLU A 378 -13.32 14.99 -14.82
N ARG A 379 -14.37 14.26 -14.44
CA ARG A 379 -15.26 14.66 -13.36
C ARG A 379 -14.59 14.53 -12.00
N MET A 380 -13.76 13.50 -11.82
CA MET A 380 -13.04 13.21 -10.58
C MET A 380 -11.73 13.98 -10.44
N GLY A 381 -10.98 14.18 -11.52
CA GLY A 381 -9.69 14.85 -11.47
C GLY A 381 -8.95 14.90 -12.81
N THR A 382 -7.65 15.19 -12.74
CA THR A 382 -6.79 15.45 -13.91
C THR A 382 -5.59 14.49 -14.00
N ARG A 383 -5.81 13.23 -13.60
CA ARG A 383 -4.86 12.10 -13.57
C ARG A 383 -3.82 12.12 -12.44
N TRP A 384 -3.81 13.18 -11.62
CA TRP A 384 -2.82 13.33 -10.55
C TRP A 384 -3.22 12.71 -9.22
N VAL A 385 -4.51 12.81 -8.85
CA VAL A 385 -4.99 12.50 -7.50
C VAL A 385 -6.33 11.76 -7.59
N SER A 386 -6.47 10.72 -6.79
CA SER A 386 -7.71 10.01 -6.48
C SER A 386 -7.93 9.96 -4.97
N CYS A 387 -9.15 9.65 -4.54
CA CYS A 387 -9.44 9.46 -3.11
C CYS A 387 -8.56 8.37 -2.49
N ALA A 388 -8.30 7.30 -3.26
CA ALA A 388 -7.47 6.18 -2.86
C ALA A 388 -6.00 6.53 -2.57
N ASN A 389 -5.47 7.68 -3.00
CA ASN A 389 -4.10 8.07 -2.66
C ASN A 389 -3.91 8.33 -1.16
N CYS A 390 -4.92 8.92 -0.54
CA CYS A 390 -4.91 9.25 0.88
C CYS A 390 -5.71 8.23 1.70
N HIS A 391 -6.73 7.62 1.09
CA HIS A 391 -7.70 6.75 1.76
C HIS A 391 -7.73 5.31 1.23
N PHE A 392 -6.58 4.76 0.84
CA PHE A 392 -6.52 3.41 0.28
C PHE A 392 -7.17 2.38 1.20
N ASP A 393 -8.15 1.62 0.67
CA ASP A 393 -8.99 0.67 1.41
C ASP A 393 -9.66 1.26 2.67
N GLY A 394 -9.94 2.58 2.69
CA GLY A 394 -10.52 3.28 3.83
C GLY A 394 -9.55 3.63 4.97
N GLN A 395 -8.26 3.32 4.82
CA GLN A 395 -7.24 3.66 5.83
C GLN A 395 -6.85 5.14 5.76
N SER A 396 -5.95 5.55 6.65
CA SER A 396 -5.26 6.84 6.60
C SER A 396 -3.86 6.66 6.02
N ASP A 397 -3.41 7.61 5.20
CA ASP A 397 -2.02 7.70 4.74
C ASP A 397 -1.03 8.18 5.82
N GLY A 398 -1.53 8.47 7.03
CA GLY A 398 -0.74 8.93 8.18
C GLY A 398 -0.06 10.29 7.98
N ARG A 399 -0.49 11.09 7.01
CA ARG A 399 0.11 12.39 6.68
C ARG A 399 -0.63 13.55 7.32
N ILE A 400 0.12 14.62 7.58
CA ILE A 400 -0.39 15.91 8.05
C ILE A 400 -0.26 16.90 6.91
N TRP A 401 -1.39 17.32 6.37
CA TRP A 401 -1.48 18.22 5.23
C TRP A 401 -1.63 19.66 5.71
N ARG A 402 -0.66 20.53 5.40
CA ARG A 402 -0.51 21.84 6.08
C ARG A 402 -1.40 22.97 5.56
N ASP A 403 -1.62 23.04 4.25
CA ASP A 403 -2.28 24.19 3.60
C ASP A 403 -3.72 23.91 3.15
N PHE A 404 -4.44 23.11 3.94
CA PHE A 404 -5.88 22.95 3.76
C PHE A 404 -6.65 24.15 4.36
N PRO A 405 -7.82 24.52 3.78
CA PRO A 405 -8.76 25.42 4.45
C PRO A 405 -9.11 24.87 5.83
N GLY A 406 -8.94 25.69 6.87
CA GLY A 406 -9.11 25.29 8.29
C GLY A 406 -7.82 24.95 9.04
N GLY A 407 -6.67 24.94 8.35
CA GLY A 407 -5.35 24.67 8.95
C GLY A 407 -4.85 23.25 8.67
N ALA A 408 -3.73 22.90 9.32
CA ALA A 408 -3.10 21.60 9.16
C ALA A 408 -4.04 20.50 9.66
N ARG A 409 -4.23 19.45 8.84
CA ARG A 409 -5.05 18.30 9.24
C ARG A 409 -4.47 16.97 8.79
N ASN A 410 -4.65 15.93 9.58
CA ASN A 410 -4.37 14.56 9.19
C ASN A 410 -5.48 13.97 8.30
N THR A 411 -5.13 12.95 7.54
CA THR A 411 -6.08 12.18 6.73
C THR A 411 -6.94 11.28 7.64
N PRO A 412 -8.27 11.38 7.62
CA PRO A 412 -9.12 10.50 8.44
C PRO A 412 -9.16 9.07 7.88
N VAL A 413 -9.42 8.11 8.76
CA VAL A 413 -9.92 6.78 8.35
C VAL A 413 -11.38 6.91 7.90
N LEU A 414 -11.81 6.12 6.92
CA LEU A 414 -13.16 6.16 6.35
C LEU A 414 -14.09 5.05 6.89
N TYR A 415 -13.59 4.20 7.79
CA TYR A 415 -14.39 3.11 8.35
C TYR A 415 -15.56 3.65 9.19
N ASN A 416 -16.77 3.18 8.88
CA ASN A 416 -18.01 3.58 9.54
C ASN A 416 -18.24 5.11 9.56
N LEU A 417 -17.71 5.81 8.56
CA LEU A 417 -17.70 7.27 8.53
C LEU A 417 -19.13 7.85 8.60
N SER A 418 -20.11 7.21 7.98
CA SER A 418 -21.52 7.65 7.95
C SER A 418 -22.13 7.97 9.32
N ASP A 419 -21.61 7.36 10.39
CA ASP A 419 -22.13 7.52 11.74
C ASP A 419 -21.39 8.61 12.54
N THR A 420 -20.36 9.24 11.97
CA THR A 420 -19.50 10.21 12.66
C THR A 420 -19.71 11.65 12.21
N ALA A 421 -20.87 11.95 11.62
CA ALA A 421 -21.23 13.32 11.26
C ALA A 421 -21.29 14.24 12.51
N PRO A 422 -20.97 15.54 12.39
CA PRO A 422 -20.52 16.22 11.17
C PRO A 422 -19.05 15.91 10.83
N TYR A 423 -18.72 15.94 9.54
CA TYR A 423 -17.41 15.55 9.03
C TYR A 423 -16.41 16.70 9.02
N THR A 424 -15.14 16.34 8.81
CA THR A 424 -13.94 17.19 8.96
C THR A 424 -13.66 17.57 10.41
N ALA A 425 -12.40 17.89 10.74
CA ALA A 425 -12.00 18.26 12.10
C ALA A 425 -12.78 19.46 12.69
N THR A 426 -13.29 20.34 11.82
CA THR A 426 -14.06 21.53 12.22
C THR A 426 -15.58 21.32 12.20
N GLY A 427 -16.06 20.15 11.76
CA GLY A 427 -17.49 19.90 11.56
C GLY A 427 -18.08 20.73 10.41
N ALA A 428 -17.27 21.04 9.39
CA ALA A 428 -17.68 21.91 8.29
C ALA A 428 -18.60 21.25 7.25
N TRP A 429 -18.77 19.93 7.30
CA TRP A 429 -19.57 19.14 6.36
C TRP A 429 -20.63 18.38 7.13
N ASP A 430 -21.88 18.43 6.69
CA ASP A 430 -23.03 17.77 7.31
C ASP A 430 -23.39 16.45 6.62
N GLU A 431 -22.90 16.22 5.40
CA GLU A 431 -23.08 14.97 4.67
C GLU A 431 -21.81 14.51 3.94
N LEU A 432 -21.75 13.23 3.57
CA LEU A 432 -20.63 12.70 2.77
C LEU A 432 -20.63 13.20 1.33
N ALA A 433 -21.81 13.57 0.79
CA ALA A 433 -21.93 14.10 -0.56
C ALA A 433 -21.19 15.45 -0.74
N ASP A 434 -20.86 16.15 0.35
CA ASP A 434 -19.98 17.33 0.33
C ASP A 434 -18.55 17.01 -0.15
N VAL A 435 -18.18 15.73 -0.30
CA VAL A 435 -16.95 15.30 -0.99
C VAL A 435 -16.83 15.89 -2.40
N GLU A 436 -17.96 16.22 -3.03
CA GLU A 436 -18.02 16.97 -4.29
C GLU A 436 -17.17 18.26 -4.25
N PHE A 437 -17.11 18.94 -3.10
CA PHE A 437 -16.25 20.11 -2.94
C PHE A 437 -14.77 19.77 -3.10
N LYS A 438 -14.31 18.60 -2.59
CA LYS A 438 -12.91 18.17 -2.74
C LYS A 438 -12.60 17.70 -4.15
N ILE A 439 -13.54 17.03 -4.81
CA ILE A 439 -13.41 16.66 -6.22
C ILE A 439 -13.12 17.92 -7.05
N ARG A 440 -13.91 18.97 -6.87
CA ARG A 440 -13.76 20.23 -7.62
C ARG A 440 -12.53 21.04 -7.22
N THR A 441 -12.20 21.12 -5.93
CA THR A 441 -11.16 22.04 -5.44
C THR A 441 -9.78 21.41 -5.29
N LEU A 442 -9.69 20.18 -4.77
CA LEU A 442 -8.43 19.50 -4.49
C LEU A 442 -7.97 18.67 -5.69
N HIS A 443 -8.88 17.90 -6.30
CA HIS A 443 -8.54 17.03 -7.43
C HIS A 443 -8.61 17.76 -8.77
N ALA A 444 -9.19 18.97 -8.78
CA ALA A 444 -9.47 19.78 -9.97
C ALA A 444 -10.34 19.08 -11.02
N GLY A 445 -11.26 18.22 -10.57
CA GLY A 445 -12.28 17.63 -11.43
C GLY A 445 -13.46 18.57 -11.70
N TYR A 446 -14.24 18.28 -12.73
CA TYR A 446 -15.47 19.04 -13.02
C TYR A 446 -16.60 18.79 -12.00
N GLY A 447 -16.49 17.77 -11.15
CA GLY A 447 -17.52 17.35 -10.20
C GLY A 447 -18.53 16.37 -10.79
N LEU A 448 -19.19 15.62 -9.91
CA LEU A 448 -20.20 14.61 -10.26
C LEU A 448 -21.62 15.19 -10.36
N ILE A 449 -21.85 16.39 -9.80
CA ILE A 449 -23.12 17.10 -9.93
C ILE A 449 -23.11 17.96 -11.20
N GLU A 450 -24.19 17.91 -11.99
CA GLU A 450 -24.34 18.83 -13.11
C GLU A 450 -24.50 20.28 -12.63
N GLY A 451 -23.64 21.18 -13.09
CA GLY A 451 -23.67 22.59 -12.71
C GLY A 451 -22.98 22.87 -11.38
N THR A 452 -23.66 23.56 -10.46
CA THR A 452 -23.10 24.02 -9.18
C THR A 452 -23.55 23.12 -8.04
N SER A 453 -22.60 22.63 -7.23
CA SER A 453 -22.90 21.96 -5.97
C SER A 453 -23.42 22.95 -4.93
N ASN A 454 -24.18 22.44 -3.96
CA ASN A 454 -24.57 23.22 -2.79
C ASN A 454 -23.35 23.44 -1.87
N PRO A 455 -23.28 24.59 -1.18
CA PRO A 455 -22.24 24.81 -0.19
C PRO A 455 -22.43 23.85 1.00
N PRO A 456 -21.34 23.42 1.67
CA PRO A 456 -21.44 22.62 2.90
C PRO A 456 -22.29 23.32 3.97
N LEU A 457 -23.03 22.55 4.78
CA LEU A 457 -24.03 23.03 5.75
C LEU A 457 -25.24 23.74 5.11
N GLY A 458 -25.44 23.58 3.81
CA GLY A 458 -26.50 24.17 3.01
C GLY A 458 -27.63 23.18 2.68
N ASP A 459 -28.23 23.35 1.50
CA ASP A 459 -29.17 22.35 0.97
C ASP A 459 -28.42 21.05 0.62
N PRO A 460 -29.02 19.86 0.76
CA PRO A 460 -28.32 18.60 0.50
C PRO A 460 -27.82 18.46 -0.94
N ASN A 461 -26.57 18.02 -1.08
CA ASN A 461 -25.95 17.50 -2.29
C ASN A 461 -26.37 16.05 -2.58
N GLY A 462 -26.71 15.25 -1.56
CA GLY A 462 -27.23 13.90 -1.75
C GLY A 462 -28.49 13.85 -2.60
N GLY A 463 -28.56 12.91 -3.54
CA GLY A 463 -29.67 12.78 -4.50
C GLY A 463 -29.59 13.70 -5.73
N LEU A 464 -28.57 14.56 -5.84
CA LEU A 464 -28.38 15.40 -7.03
C LEU A 464 -27.62 14.70 -8.15
N SER A 465 -26.92 13.59 -7.87
CA SER A 465 -26.19 12.80 -8.87
C SER A 465 -26.10 11.34 -8.44
N ILE A 466 -26.49 10.43 -9.35
CA ILE A 466 -26.42 8.98 -9.11
C ILE A 466 -24.98 8.54 -8.86
N ASP A 467 -24.02 9.12 -9.57
CA ASP A 467 -22.60 8.76 -9.43
C ASP A 467 -22.01 9.29 -8.11
N LEU A 468 -22.46 10.47 -7.65
CA LEU A 468 -22.09 10.97 -6.32
C LEU A 468 -22.68 10.09 -5.22
N ASP A 469 -23.94 9.68 -5.36
CA ASP A 469 -24.60 8.79 -4.42
C ASP A 469 -23.93 7.41 -4.39
N ALA A 470 -23.49 6.89 -5.55
CA ALA A 470 -22.71 5.65 -5.65
C ALA A 470 -21.33 5.77 -4.98
N LEU A 471 -20.63 6.90 -5.16
CA LEU A 471 -19.37 7.17 -4.45
C LEU A 471 -19.58 7.23 -2.93
N VAL A 472 -20.63 7.92 -2.47
CA VAL A 472 -21.00 7.98 -1.05
C VAL A 472 -21.37 6.59 -0.53
N TYR A 473 -22.13 5.81 -1.30
CA TYR A 473 -22.46 4.43 -0.97
C TYR A 473 -21.20 3.60 -0.73
N TYR A 474 -20.27 3.60 -1.69
CA TYR A 474 -18.99 2.89 -1.55
C TYR A 474 -18.19 3.34 -0.33
N ILE A 475 -18.09 4.64 -0.04
CA ILE A 475 -17.39 5.15 1.15
C ILE A 475 -18.06 4.63 2.44
N SER A 476 -19.40 4.58 2.46
CA SER A 476 -20.17 4.14 3.63
C SER A 476 -20.14 2.64 3.87
N THR A 477 -19.85 1.84 2.84
CA THR A 477 -19.84 0.37 2.91
C THR A 477 -18.44 -0.23 2.98
N LEU A 478 -17.39 0.61 3.07
CA LEU A 478 -16.02 0.14 3.20
C LEU A 478 -15.88 -0.87 4.34
N PRO A 479 -15.32 -2.07 4.08
CA PRO A 479 -15.27 -3.14 5.06
C PRO A 479 -14.42 -2.73 6.25
N ILE A 480 -14.97 -3.01 7.43
CA ILE A 480 -14.39 -2.63 8.70
C ILE A 480 -13.40 -3.72 9.15
N PRO A 481 -12.12 -3.39 9.34
CA PRO A 481 -11.15 -4.38 9.79
C PRO A 481 -11.32 -4.67 11.29
N PRO A 482 -11.06 -5.91 11.73
CA PRO A 482 -11.08 -6.24 13.15
C PRO A 482 -9.95 -5.51 13.90
N THR A 483 -10.18 -5.21 15.18
CA THR A 483 -9.18 -4.58 16.05
C THR A 483 -8.12 -5.60 16.50
N PRO A 484 -6.81 -5.31 16.36
CA PRO A 484 -5.76 -6.17 16.88
C PRO A 484 -5.78 -6.23 18.41
N ILE A 485 -6.19 -7.36 18.97
CA ILE A 485 -6.06 -7.63 20.40
C ILE A 485 -4.63 -8.12 20.66
N THR A 486 -3.71 -7.18 20.87
CA THR A 486 -2.31 -7.49 21.22
C THR A 486 -2.02 -7.29 22.72
N GLN A 487 -2.94 -6.67 23.44
CA GLN A 487 -2.77 -6.27 24.84
C GLN A 487 -3.45 -7.27 25.78
N SER A 488 -2.86 -7.49 26.96
CA SER A 488 -3.43 -8.35 27.99
C SER A 488 -4.77 -7.81 28.50
N ALA A 489 -5.71 -8.69 28.85
CA ALA A 489 -7.02 -8.32 29.40
C ALA A 489 -6.90 -7.44 30.66
N GLU A 490 -5.87 -7.66 31.47
CA GLU A 490 -5.57 -6.88 32.67
C GLU A 490 -5.23 -5.42 32.34
N MET A 491 -4.37 -5.19 31.34
CA MET A 491 -4.01 -3.84 30.88
C MET A 491 -5.23 -3.11 30.29
N VAL A 492 -6.04 -3.81 29.51
CA VAL A 492 -7.25 -3.26 28.91
C VAL A 492 -8.27 -2.87 29.99
N SER A 493 -8.49 -3.74 31.00
CA SER A 493 -9.38 -3.46 32.13
C SER A 493 -8.88 -2.30 33.00
N MET A 494 -7.57 -2.23 33.26
CA MET A 494 -6.96 -1.12 33.99
C MET A 494 -7.11 0.21 33.23
N GLY A 495 -6.91 0.20 31.91
CA GLY A 495 -7.12 1.37 31.07
C GLY A 495 -8.55 1.88 31.03
N GLU A 496 -9.52 0.95 30.98
CA GLU A 496 -10.95 1.26 31.05
C GLU A 496 -11.33 1.92 32.38
N ALA A 497 -10.77 1.43 33.50
CA ALA A 497 -10.97 2.05 34.81
C ALA A 497 -10.42 3.48 34.88
N ILE A 498 -9.24 3.71 34.29
CA ILE A 498 -8.62 5.05 34.22
C ILE A 498 -9.46 5.98 33.33
N PHE A 499 -9.97 5.50 32.20
CA PHE A 499 -10.85 6.27 31.32
C PHE A 499 -12.10 6.76 32.06
N ALA A 500 -12.71 5.90 32.89
CA ALA A 500 -13.83 6.26 33.74
C ALA A 500 -13.45 7.25 34.84
N GLU A 501 -12.33 7.03 35.55
CA GLU A 501 -11.83 7.91 36.60
C GLU A 501 -11.58 9.34 36.11
N LEU A 502 -11.02 9.48 34.91
CA LEU A 502 -10.72 10.76 34.27
C LEU A 502 -11.96 11.43 33.65
N ASN A 503 -13.12 10.79 33.70
CA ASN A 503 -14.36 11.24 33.05
C ASN A 503 -14.17 11.53 31.55
N CYS A 504 -13.36 10.72 30.85
CA CYS A 504 -13.13 10.87 29.40
C CYS A 504 -14.45 10.76 28.61
N ALA A 505 -15.41 9.99 29.15
CA ALA A 505 -16.76 9.83 28.60
C ALA A 505 -17.59 11.13 28.54
N THR A 506 -17.15 12.23 29.17
CA THR A 506 -17.83 13.54 29.06
C THR A 506 -17.86 14.03 27.61
N CYS A 507 -16.80 13.79 26.84
CA CYS A 507 -16.77 14.08 25.40
C CYS A 507 -16.81 12.77 24.59
N HIS A 508 -16.08 11.75 25.03
CA HIS A 508 -15.97 10.47 24.32
C HIS A 508 -16.99 9.43 24.80
N SER A 509 -18.27 9.69 24.51
CA SER A 509 -19.38 8.85 24.96
C SER A 509 -19.91 7.90 23.87
N GLY A 510 -20.73 6.93 24.27
CA GLY A 510 -21.46 6.05 23.35
C GLY A 510 -20.58 5.03 22.61
N ALA A 511 -21.21 4.32 21.67
CA ALA A 511 -20.57 3.21 20.92
C ALA A 511 -19.48 3.67 19.94
N LEU A 512 -19.50 4.94 19.53
CA LEU A 512 -18.51 5.55 18.64
C LEU A 512 -17.41 6.29 19.40
N GLY A 513 -17.54 6.46 20.72
CA GLY A 513 -16.61 7.25 21.52
C GLY A 513 -16.57 8.73 21.14
N LEU A 514 -17.71 9.32 20.76
CA LEU A 514 -17.84 10.74 20.41
C LEU A 514 -19.23 11.25 20.83
N ASP A 515 -19.33 12.55 21.10
CA ASP A 515 -20.58 13.23 21.46
C ASP A 515 -21.21 14.03 20.31
N GLY A 516 -20.53 14.11 19.16
CA GLY A 516 -20.96 14.87 17.98
C GLY A 516 -20.86 16.39 18.16
N LEU A 517 -20.13 16.85 19.18
CA LEU A 517 -19.96 18.27 19.49
C LEU A 517 -18.52 18.73 19.21
N SER A 518 -18.37 20.04 18.98
CA SER A 518 -17.05 20.68 18.91
C SER A 518 -16.63 21.22 20.28
N HIS A 519 -15.39 20.97 20.67
CA HIS A 519 -14.79 21.46 21.92
C HIS A 519 -13.48 22.19 21.66
N ASP A 520 -13.20 23.25 22.41
CA ASP A 520 -11.84 23.81 22.49
C ASP A 520 -11.07 23.06 23.57
N VAL A 521 -10.18 22.18 23.14
CA VAL A 521 -9.32 21.37 24.01
C VAL A 521 -7.94 22.01 24.22
N GLY A 522 -7.91 23.34 24.27
CA GLY A 522 -6.70 24.13 24.51
C GLY A 522 -5.86 24.34 23.24
N MET A 523 -6.50 24.32 22.07
CA MET A 523 -5.84 24.49 20.77
C MET A 523 -6.20 25.83 20.10
N GLY A 524 -7.02 26.67 20.74
CA GLY A 524 -7.41 27.99 20.22
C GLY A 524 -8.43 27.94 19.09
N ILE A 525 -8.95 26.75 18.79
CA ILE A 525 -10.07 26.48 17.89
C ILE A 525 -10.94 25.37 18.48
N SER A 526 -12.25 25.40 18.20
CA SER A 526 -13.14 24.29 18.55
C SER A 526 -13.07 23.22 17.46
N ILE A 527 -12.81 21.98 17.87
CA ILE A 527 -12.73 20.81 16.98
C ILE A 527 -13.75 19.76 17.39
N GLN A 528 -14.28 19.03 16.41
CA GLN A 528 -15.18 17.90 16.67
C GLN A 528 -14.47 16.85 17.52
N THR A 529 -15.20 16.30 18.51
CA THR A 529 -14.73 15.13 19.26
C THR A 529 -14.52 13.98 18.28
N PRO A 530 -13.28 13.48 18.10
CA PRO A 530 -13.04 12.38 17.18
C PRO A 530 -13.60 11.07 17.76
N THR A 531 -13.98 10.14 16.88
CA THR A 531 -14.27 8.76 17.28
C THR A 531 -13.08 8.12 17.98
N LEU A 532 -13.35 7.29 18.99
CA LEU A 532 -12.33 6.43 19.61
C LEU A 532 -12.19 5.06 18.92
N ASN A 533 -12.98 4.80 17.88
CA ASN A 533 -12.93 3.53 17.18
C ASN A 533 -11.73 3.49 16.22
N TRP A 534 -11.03 2.36 16.20
CA TRP A 534 -9.86 2.08 15.36
C TRP A 534 -8.71 3.07 15.51
N LEU A 535 -8.52 3.61 16.72
CA LEU A 535 -7.42 4.53 16.99
C LEU A 535 -6.05 3.92 16.68
N TRP A 536 -5.91 2.59 16.68
CA TRP A 536 -4.69 1.90 16.29
C TRP A 536 -4.27 2.14 14.81
N MET A 537 -5.18 2.62 13.94
CA MET A 537 -4.92 2.96 12.54
C MET A 537 -4.90 4.46 12.23
N SER A 538 -5.23 5.33 13.19
CA SER A 538 -5.47 6.75 12.91
C SER A 538 -4.29 7.67 13.24
N ALA A 539 -3.14 7.10 13.62
CA ALA A 539 -1.94 7.88 13.87
C ALA A 539 -1.49 8.64 12.59
N PRO A 540 -0.99 9.88 12.71
CA PRO A 540 -0.79 10.64 13.96
C PRO A 540 -2.10 11.23 14.51
N TYR A 541 -2.12 11.49 15.81
CA TYR A 541 -3.25 11.97 16.58
C TYR A 541 -3.24 13.49 16.76
N PHE A 542 -4.42 14.01 17.14
CA PHE A 542 -4.84 15.40 16.96
C PHE A 542 -5.01 15.79 15.49
N HIS A 543 -5.87 16.78 15.24
CA HIS A 543 -6.12 17.25 13.87
C HIS A 543 -4.80 17.66 13.20
N ASP A 544 -3.92 18.39 13.89
CA ASP A 544 -2.63 18.82 13.35
C ASP A 544 -1.51 17.77 13.41
N GLY A 545 -1.82 16.55 13.87
CA GLY A 545 -0.90 15.42 13.97
C GLY A 545 0.31 15.62 14.89
N ARG A 546 0.24 16.54 15.86
CA ARG A 546 1.37 16.80 16.78
C ARG A 546 1.75 15.59 17.65
N ALA A 547 0.83 14.65 17.87
CA ALA A 547 1.08 13.42 18.61
C ALA A 547 1.27 12.24 17.64
N GLN A 548 2.48 11.72 17.54
CA GLN A 548 2.82 10.58 16.68
C GLN A 548 2.33 9.25 17.27
N THR A 549 2.05 9.20 18.57
CA THR A 549 1.55 8.02 19.28
C THR A 549 0.39 8.40 20.20
N LEU A 550 -0.48 7.44 20.55
CA LEU A 550 -1.54 7.68 21.55
C LEU A 550 -0.95 8.04 22.92
N GLN A 551 0.24 7.54 23.23
CA GLN A 551 0.91 7.90 24.46
C GLN A 551 1.19 9.40 24.49
N GLU A 552 1.68 9.98 23.39
CA GLU A 552 1.97 11.41 23.29
C GLU A 552 0.75 12.31 23.51
N VAL A 553 -0.47 11.84 23.18
CA VAL A 553 -1.73 12.57 23.48
C VAL A 553 -1.83 12.92 24.98
N PHE A 554 -1.32 12.05 25.85
CA PHE A 554 -1.37 12.19 27.31
C PHE A 554 -0.12 12.85 27.93
N LEU A 555 0.95 13.01 27.13
CA LEU A 555 2.22 13.57 27.57
C LEU A 555 2.39 15.04 27.17
N LEU A 556 1.93 15.40 25.96
CA LEU A 556 2.03 16.75 25.43
C LEU A 556 1.18 17.74 26.24
N GLU A 557 1.61 18.99 26.28
CA GLU A 557 0.87 20.07 26.95
C GLU A 557 -0.50 20.30 26.29
N GLY A 558 -1.55 20.37 27.10
CA GLY A 558 -2.93 20.57 26.65
C GLY A 558 -3.97 19.92 27.56
N THR A 559 -5.24 19.97 27.17
CA THR A 559 -6.37 19.46 27.98
C THR A 559 -6.30 17.94 28.25
N HIS A 560 -5.64 17.18 27.38
CA HIS A 560 -5.46 15.73 27.56
C HIS A 560 -4.22 15.34 28.39
N GLN A 561 -3.40 16.31 28.82
CA GLN A 561 -2.19 16.03 29.57
C GLN A 561 -2.53 15.44 30.95
N ILE A 562 -2.07 14.22 31.21
CA ILE A 562 -2.27 13.53 32.50
C ILE A 562 -0.96 13.01 33.11
N ILE A 563 0.17 13.21 32.43
CA ILE A 563 1.47 12.91 33.03
C ILE A 563 1.69 13.78 34.29
N GLY A 564 2.11 13.13 35.38
CA GLY A 564 2.28 13.77 36.69
C GLY A 564 1.08 13.57 37.63
N THR A 565 -0.14 13.42 37.10
CA THR A 565 -1.29 12.91 37.87
C THR A 565 -1.43 11.39 37.73
N LYS A 566 -1.03 10.84 36.57
CA LYS A 566 -0.91 9.41 36.29
C LYS A 566 0.54 9.01 36.01
N THR A 567 0.87 7.77 36.36
CA THR A 567 2.14 7.14 36.04
C THR A 567 2.19 6.69 34.58
N LEU A 568 3.40 6.44 34.06
CA LEU A 568 3.56 5.94 32.69
C LEU A 568 2.89 4.57 32.48
N ALA A 569 2.85 3.73 33.51
CA ALA A 569 2.20 2.42 33.46
C ALA A 569 0.67 2.56 33.33
N GLU A 570 0.07 3.49 34.08
CA GLU A 570 -1.35 3.84 33.95
C GLU A 570 -1.67 4.41 32.57
N ILE A 571 -0.83 5.32 32.06
CA ILE A 571 -0.99 5.87 30.69
C ILE A 571 -0.90 4.75 29.65
N ASN A 572 0.03 3.81 29.78
CA ASN A 572 0.14 2.67 28.87
C ASN A 572 -1.08 1.77 28.92
N ALA A 573 -1.71 1.62 30.08
CA ALA A 573 -2.97 0.88 30.20
C ALA A 573 -4.12 1.61 29.53
N LEU A 574 -4.23 2.93 29.70
CA LEU A 574 -5.22 3.74 28.99
C LEU A 574 -5.03 3.64 27.47
N VAL A 575 -3.79 3.71 26.98
CA VAL A 575 -3.46 3.49 25.55
C VAL A 575 -3.88 2.10 25.10
N ALA A 576 -3.59 1.05 25.88
CA ALA A 576 -3.99 -0.32 25.57
C ALA A 576 -5.51 -0.47 25.46
N TYR A 577 -6.26 0.18 26.35
CA TYR A 577 -7.71 0.24 26.28
C TYR A 577 -8.18 0.93 24.98
N LEU A 578 -7.67 2.12 24.67
CA LEU A 578 -8.07 2.88 23.48
C LEU A 578 -7.72 2.18 22.18
N GLN A 579 -6.57 1.49 22.11
CA GLN A 579 -6.19 0.68 20.95
C GLN A 579 -7.07 -0.56 20.77
N SER A 580 -7.74 -1.01 21.84
CA SER A 580 -8.68 -2.13 21.78
C SER A 580 -10.07 -1.75 21.25
N LEU A 581 -10.33 -0.46 20.99
CA LEU A 581 -11.63 0.03 20.54
C LEU A 581 -11.73 0.10 19.00
N PRO A 582 -12.89 -0.23 18.41
CA PRO A 582 -14.00 -0.94 19.06
C PRO A 582 -13.60 -2.39 19.33
N ARG A 583 -14.14 -2.95 20.41
CA ARG A 583 -13.85 -4.33 20.85
C ARG A 583 -14.66 -5.35 20.08
#